data_AF-A0A554PIE1-F1
#
_entry.id   AF-A0A554PIE1-F1
#
_cell.length_a   1.000
_cell.length_b   1.000
_cell.length_c   1.000
_cell.angle_alpha   90.00
_cell.angle_beta   90.00
_cell.angle_gamma   90.00
#
_symmetry.space_group_name_H-M   'P 1'
#
loop_
_entity.id
_entity.type
_entity.pdbx_description
1 polymer ?
#
loop_
_entity_poly.entity_id
_entity_poly.type
_entity_poly.pdbx_seq_one_letter_code
_entity_poly.pdbx_strand_id
1 'polypeptide(L)'
;MSAPVKIAYLEISPRQTGKTTRLCAMAKEILAQGKPVIFVCLPPYVPHIAKQLPGAVVLADGDPVPSGVPIKDAVWFYDEFDWLKSTVIREGGYYATTAARLRALDDSRSESDLLLQLVQANGHRHERYLWSFSMGQHRQAMPADHFRMSMLGEFLS
;
A
#
# COMPACT_ATOMS: atom_id res chain seq x y z
N MET A 1 9.60 12.96 22.55
CA MET A 1 9.29 12.50 21.19
C MET A 1 9.22 10.99 21.23
N SER A 2 8.07 10.38 20.89
CA SER A 2 7.95 8.92 20.80
C SER A 2 8.84 8.41 19.65
N ALA A 3 9.40 7.21 19.80
CA ALA A 3 10.16 6.59 18.71
C ALA A 3 9.28 6.49 17.44
N PRO A 4 9.85 6.68 16.24
CA PRO A 4 9.10 6.53 15.00
C PRO A 4 8.56 5.10 14.88
N VAL A 5 7.29 4.98 14.50
CA VAL A 5 6.63 3.68 14.25
C VAL A 5 7.42 2.97 13.15
N LYS A 6 7.79 1.70 13.38
CA LYS A 6 8.51 0.88 12.41
C LYS A 6 7.54 -0.04 11.67
N ILE A 7 7.40 0.16 10.37
CA ILE A 7 6.59 -0.73 9.52
C ILE A 7 7.41 -1.94 9.04
N ALA A 8 6.72 -2.98 8.55
CA ALA A 8 7.38 -4.20 8.06
C ALA A 8 7.73 -4.13 6.58
N TYR A 9 6.87 -3.50 5.77
CA TYR A 9 7.02 -3.48 4.32
C TYR A 9 6.38 -2.24 3.69
N LEU A 10 7.08 -1.67 2.71
CA LEU A 10 6.56 -0.59 1.87
C LEU A 10 6.95 -0.86 0.41
N GLU A 11 5.96 -0.95 -0.46
CA GLU A 11 6.14 -0.98 -1.90
C GLU A 11 5.45 0.21 -2.57
N ILE A 12 6.21 0.93 -3.40
CA ILE A 12 5.69 1.99 -4.25
C ILE A 12 6.10 1.67 -5.68
N SER A 13 5.14 1.15 -6.45
CA SER A 13 5.39 0.64 -7.80
C SER A 13 4.34 1.18 -8.80
N PRO A 14 4.67 1.27 -10.10
CA PRO A 14 3.71 1.54 -11.16
C PRO A 14 2.50 0.60 -11.13
N ARG A 15 1.46 0.98 -11.88
CA ARG A 15 0.25 0.15 -12.03
C ARG A 15 0.59 -1.23 -12.58
N GLN A 16 -0.21 -2.21 -12.17
CA GLN A 16 -0.22 -3.59 -12.71
C GLN A 16 1.11 -4.38 -12.59
N THR A 17 2.04 -3.95 -11.75
CA THR A 17 3.33 -4.64 -11.49
C THR A 17 3.22 -5.87 -10.56
N GLY A 18 2.02 -6.29 -10.18
CA GLY A 18 1.78 -7.44 -9.30
C GLY A 18 1.80 -7.14 -7.78
N LYS A 19 1.70 -5.87 -7.39
CA LYS A 19 1.64 -5.42 -5.98
C LYS A 19 0.69 -6.23 -5.12
N THR A 20 -0.61 -6.21 -5.47
CA THR A 20 -1.67 -6.92 -4.75
C THR A 20 -1.35 -8.41 -4.61
N THR A 21 -0.82 -9.05 -5.66
CA THR A 21 -0.45 -10.46 -5.63
C THR A 21 0.67 -10.74 -4.62
N ARG A 22 1.73 -9.91 -4.60
CA ARG A 22 2.82 -10.01 -3.61
C ARG A 22 2.30 -9.75 -2.20
N LEU A 23 1.44 -8.75 -2.04
CA LEU A 23 0.85 -8.39 -0.75
C LEU A 23 -0.01 -9.54 -0.20
N CYS A 24 -0.83 -10.18 -1.05
CA CYS A 24 -1.56 -11.39 -0.68
C CYS A 24 -0.65 -12.58 -0.38
N ALA A 25 0.48 -12.75 -1.09
CA ALA A 25 1.44 -13.82 -0.78
C ALA A 25 2.02 -13.66 0.63
N MET A 26 2.47 -12.45 0.99
CA MET A 26 2.95 -12.16 2.34
C MET A 26 1.84 -12.34 3.39
N ALA A 27 0.62 -11.92 3.10
CA ALA A 27 -0.53 -12.15 4.00
C ALA A 27 -0.79 -13.65 4.25
N LYS A 28 -0.66 -14.49 3.23
CA LYS A 28 -0.77 -15.96 3.37
C LYS A 28 0.33 -16.53 4.27
N GLU A 29 1.55 -16.03 4.16
CA GLU A 29 2.65 -16.47 5.03
C GLU A 29 2.39 -16.12 6.49
N ILE A 30 1.82 -14.94 6.76
CA ILE A 30 1.42 -14.54 8.12
C ILE A 30 0.27 -15.40 8.65
N LEU A 31 -0.74 -15.67 7.82
CA LEU A 31 -1.83 -16.60 8.18
C LEU A 31 -1.30 -18.01 8.48
N ALA A 32 -0.34 -18.51 7.70
CA ALA A 32 0.26 -19.83 7.90
C ALA A 32 1.03 -19.93 9.23
N GLN A 33 1.47 -18.80 9.79
CA GLN A 33 2.06 -18.71 11.14
C GLN A 33 1.01 -18.68 12.25
N GLY A 34 -0.30 -18.77 11.92
CA GLY A 34 -1.40 -18.69 12.88
C GLY A 34 -1.69 -17.28 13.39
N LYS A 35 -1.14 -16.24 12.76
CA LYS A 35 -1.36 -14.85 13.17
C LYS A 35 -2.62 -14.27 12.50
N PRO A 36 -3.41 -13.47 13.22
CA PRO A 36 -4.57 -12.81 12.63
C PRO A 36 -4.12 -11.79 11.58
N VAL A 37 -4.81 -11.76 10.44
CA VAL A 37 -4.53 -10.83 9.34
C VAL A 37 -5.75 -9.97 9.06
N ILE A 38 -5.53 -8.67 8.98
CA ILE A 38 -6.50 -7.71 8.46
C ILE A 38 -5.95 -7.14 7.16
N PHE A 39 -6.73 -7.24 6.09
CA PHE A 39 -6.37 -6.75 4.76
C PHE A 39 -7.36 -5.69 4.32
N VAL A 40 -6.89 -4.45 4.11
CA VAL A 40 -7.70 -3.32 3.69
C VAL A 40 -7.41 -3.00 2.23
N CYS A 41 -8.46 -2.86 1.44
CA CYS A 41 -8.36 -2.50 0.02
C CYS A 41 -9.55 -1.65 -0.42
N LEU A 42 -9.49 -1.13 -1.65
CA LEU A 42 -10.65 -0.46 -2.24
C LEU A 42 -11.86 -1.41 -2.35
N PRO A 43 -13.10 -0.91 -2.15
CA PRO A 43 -14.30 -1.75 -2.10
C PRO A 43 -14.48 -2.74 -3.26
N PRO A 44 -14.21 -2.38 -4.54
CA PRO A 44 -14.39 -3.30 -5.66
C PRO A 44 -13.51 -4.56 -5.60
N TYR A 45 -12.39 -4.52 -4.85
CA TYR A 45 -11.45 -5.64 -4.78
C TYR A 45 -11.75 -6.61 -3.63
N VAL A 46 -12.57 -6.22 -2.66
CA VAL A 46 -12.85 -7.03 -1.45
C VAL A 46 -13.24 -8.48 -1.78
N PRO A 47 -14.21 -8.76 -2.70
CA PRO A 47 -14.60 -10.14 -2.98
C PRO A 47 -13.45 -10.98 -3.55
N HIS A 48 -12.61 -10.36 -4.37
CA HIS A 48 -11.48 -11.03 -4.99
C HIS A 48 -10.39 -11.34 -3.97
N ILE A 49 -10.05 -10.38 -3.10
CA ILE A 49 -9.03 -10.54 -2.06
C ILE A 49 -9.49 -11.54 -1.00
N ALA A 50 -10.76 -11.48 -0.57
CA ALA A 50 -11.33 -12.44 0.38
C ALA A 50 -11.24 -13.88 -0.14
N LYS A 51 -11.46 -14.10 -1.44
CA LYS A 51 -11.27 -15.42 -2.07
C LYS A 51 -9.80 -15.87 -2.04
N GLN A 52 -8.85 -14.95 -2.17
CA GLN A 52 -7.42 -15.27 -2.14
C GLN A 52 -6.89 -15.52 -0.73
N LEU A 53 -7.51 -14.94 0.29
CA LEU A 53 -7.05 -14.98 1.69
C LEU A 53 -8.10 -15.61 2.61
N PRO A 54 -8.43 -16.90 2.44
CA PRO A 54 -9.32 -17.58 3.36
C PRO A 54 -8.71 -17.56 4.77
N GLY A 55 -9.44 -16.99 5.73
CA GLY A 55 -9.00 -16.82 7.12
C GLY A 55 -8.51 -15.42 7.49
N ALA A 56 -8.27 -14.53 6.51
CA ALA A 56 -8.08 -13.11 6.79
C ALA A 56 -9.42 -12.38 6.96
N VAL A 57 -9.40 -11.29 7.71
CA VAL A 57 -10.47 -10.28 7.70
C VAL A 57 -10.16 -9.29 6.59
N VAL A 58 -10.96 -9.32 5.52
CA VAL A 58 -10.80 -8.39 4.37
C VAL A 58 -11.84 -7.28 4.48
N LEU A 59 -11.38 -6.04 4.49
CA LEU A 59 -12.18 -4.84 4.73
C LEU A 59 -12.13 -3.92 3.50
N ALA A 60 -13.27 -3.31 3.18
CA ALA A 60 -13.26 -2.16 2.28
C ALA A 60 -12.70 -0.92 3.00
N ASP A 61 -12.21 0.06 2.24
CA ASP A 61 -11.83 1.37 2.78
C ASP A 61 -12.95 1.97 3.64
N GLY A 62 -12.61 2.32 4.88
CA GLY A 62 -13.54 2.88 5.86
C GLY A 62 -14.43 1.88 6.62
N ASP A 63 -14.45 0.60 6.26
CA ASP A 63 -15.25 -0.39 6.99
C ASP A 63 -14.73 -0.59 8.43
N PRO A 64 -15.63 -0.74 9.41
CA PRO A 64 -15.23 -1.07 10.76
C PRO A 64 -14.71 -2.51 10.83
N VAL A 65 -13.74 -2.74 11.73
CA VAL A 65 -13.30 -4.10 12.03
C VAL A 65 -14.45 -4.84 12.75
N PRO A 66 -14.83 -6.07 12.32
CA PRO A 66 -15.84 -6.86 13.00
C PRO A 66 -15.53 -7.09 14.49
N SER A 67 -16.58 -7.22 15.30
CA SER A 67 -16.43 -7.54 16.72
C SER A 67 -15.76 -8.91 16.91
N GLY A 68 -14.87 -9.01 17.90
CA GLY A 68 -14.15 -10.24 18.22
C GLY A 68 -12.84 -10.46 17.47
N VAL A 69 -12.50 -9.61 16.49
CA VAL A 69 -11.18 -9.64 15.85
C VAL A 69 -10.14 -9.02 16.80
N PRO A 70 -9.03 -9.72 17.12
CA PRO A 70 -8.01 -9.21 18.03
C PRO A 70 -7.15 -8.13 17.33
N ILE A 71 -7.66 -6.90 17.26
CA ILE A 71 -7.04 -5.76 16.54
C ILE A 71 -5.59 -5.52 16.98
N LYS A 72 -5.28 -5.72 18.28
CA LYS A 72 -3.94 -5.48 18.84
C LYS A 72 -2.90 -6.48 18.37
N ASP A 73 -3.32 -7.71 18.07
CA ASP A 73 -2.43 -8.81 17.68
C ASP A 73 -2.45 -9.06 16.17
N ALA A 74 -3.32 -8.35 15.44
CA ALA A 74 -3.48 -8.49 14.01
C ALA A 74 -2.35 -7.82 13.23
N VAL A 75 -1.90 -8.48 12.16
CA VAL A 75 -0.99 -7.91 11.17
C VAL A 75 -1.80 -7.27 10.06
N TRP A 76 -1.50 -6.01 9.77
CA TRP A 76 -2.27 -5.18 8.86
C TRP A 76 -1.61 -5.06 7.49
N PHE A 77 -2.42 -5.24 6.45
CA PHE A 77 -2.04 -5.09 5.05
C PHE A 77 -2.94 -4.02 4.41
N TYR A 78 -2.34 -3.07 3.70
CA TYR A 78 -3.04 -2.00 2.99
C TYR A 78 -2.65 -2.00 1.52
N ASP A 79 -3.59 -2.36 0.65
CA ASP A 79 -3.43 -2.34 -0.81
C ASP A 79 -3.93 -1.01 -1.39
N GLU A 80 -3.13 -0.42 -2.28
CA GLU A 80 -3.32 0.92 -2.84
C GLU A 80 -3.53 1.99 -1.75
N PHE A 81 -2.71 1.94 -0.70
CA PHE A 81 -2.88 2.74 0.53
C PHE A 81 -2.96 4.26 0.30
N ASP A 82 -2.33 4.78 -0.76
CA ASP A 82 -2.31 6.21 -1.09
C ASP A 82 -3.66 6.70 -1.65
N TRP A 83 -4.55 5.75 -1.98
CA TRP A 83 -5.91 5.99 -2.47
C TRP A 83 -6.98 5.72 -1.39
N LEU A 84 -6.61 5.07 -0.30
CA LEU A 84 -7.51 4.77 0.82
C LEU A 84 -7.62 5.98 1.75
N LYS A 85 -8.82 6.24 2.28
CA LYS A 85 -9.06 7.32 3.24
C LYS A 85 -8.87 6.89 4.68
N SER A 86 -8.94 5.58 4.97
CA SER A 86 -8.85 5.05 6.33
C SER A 86 -7.48 4.47 6.72
N THR A 87 -6.45 4.65 5.87
CA THR A 87 -5.11 4.12 6.17
C THR A 87 -4.55 4.73 7.45
N VAL A 88 -4.06 3.84 8.32
CA VAL A 88 -3.33 4.22 9.53
C VAL A 88 -1.97 3.55 9.49
N ILE A 89 -0.92 4.28 9.87
CA ILE A 89 0.42 3.73 10.03
C ILE A 89 0.43 2.86 11.29
N ARG A 90 0.77 1.58 11.11
CA ARG A 90 0.77 0.56 12.16
C ARG A 90 2.13 -0.10 12.24
N GLU A 91 2.59 -0.33 13.46
CA GLU A 91 3.80 -1.08 13.70
C GLU A 91 3.70 -2.47 13.04
N GLY A 92 4.75 -2.86 12.31
CA GLY A 92 4.76 -4.12 11.57
C GLY A 92 3.77 -4.20 10.40
N GLY A 93 3.13 -3.10 9.99
CA GLY A 93 2.19 -3.07 8.88
C GLY A 93 2.86 -3.21 7.51
N TYR A 94 2.08 -3.67 6.53
CA TYR A 94 2.48 -3.89 5.15
C TYR A 94 1.69 -2.97 4.22
N TYR A 95 2.40 -2.22 3.39
CA TYR A 95 1.82 -1.16 2.57
C TYR A 95 2.29 -1.31 1.13
N ALA A 96 1.36 -1.34 0.17
CA ALA A 96 1.68 -1.29 -1.25
C ALA A 96 0.81 -0.27 -1.98
N THR A 97 1.37 0.49 -2.91
CA THR A 97 0.57 1.44 -3.70
C THR A 97 1.17 1.75 -5.07
N THR A 98 0.32 2.22 -5.96
CA THR A 98 0.70 3.20 -6.99
C THR A 98 0.46 4.58 -6.40
N ALA A 99 1.38 5.53 -6.56
CA ALA A 99 1.20 6.87 -6.02
C ALA A 99 -0.05 7.55 -6.61
N ALA A 100 -0.84 8.22 -5.76
CA ALA A 100 -2.04 8.93 -6.17
C ALA A 100 -1.75 10.33 -6.74
N ARG A 101 -0.60 10.90 -6.35
CA ARG A 101 -0.11 12.21 -6.80
C ARG A 101 1.42 12.29 -6.72
N LEU A 102 2.00 13.21 -7.51
CA LEU A 102 3.36 13.67 -7.31
C LEU A 102 3.42 14.67 -6.15
N ARG A 103 4.52 14.65 -5.39
CA ARG A 103 4.75 15.48 -4.20
C ARG A 103 5.99 16.33 -4.40
N ALA A 104 5.88 17.62 -4.13
CA ALA A 104 7.04 18.49 -4.05
C ALA A 104 7.68 18.35 -2.65
N LEU A 105 9.02 18.35 -2.57
CA LEU A 105 9.75 18.17 -1.31
C LEU A 105 9.61 19.38 -0.37
N ASP A 106 9.28 20.55 -0.92
CA ASP A 106 9.05 21.81 -0.20
C ASP A 106 7.57 22.04 0.15
N ASP A 107 6.67 21.08 -0.16
CA ASP A 107 5.27 21.18 0.20
C ASP A 107 5.12 21.10 1.73
N SER A 108 4.54 22.15 2.32
CA SER A 108 4.24 22.24 3.76
C SER A 108 3.27 21.16 4.24
N ARG A 109 2.68 20.39 3.32
CA ARG A 109 1.87 19.19 3.58
C ARG A 109 2.70 17.94 3.85
N SER A 110 4.03 17.99 3.76
CA SER A 110 4.89 16.82 3.95
C SER A 110 4.74 16.15 5.32
N GLU A 111 4.47 16.93 6.38
CA GLU A 111 4.23 16.37 7.73
C GLU A 111 2.91 15.61 7.84
N SER A 112 1.91 15.91 7.00
CA SER A 112 0.60 15.22 6.98
C SER A 112 0.46 14.22 5.83
N ASP A 113 1.46 14.12 4.96
CA ASP A 113 1.43 13.20 3.83
C ASP A 113 1.76 11.76 4.25
N LEU A 114 0.74 10.91 4.18
CA LEU A 114 0.82 9.51 4.58
C LEU A 114 1.95 8.74 3.88
N LEU A 115 2.16 8.93 2.57
CA LEU A 115 3.19 8.22 1.84
C LEU A 115 4.58 8.64 2.32
N LEU A 116 4.81 9.93 2.53
CA LEU A 116 6.10 10.42 3.05
C LEU A 116 6.34 9.96 4.49
N GLN A 117 5.30 9.93 5.33
CA GLN A 117 5.38 9.37 6.67
C GLN A 117 5.71 7.87 6.65
N LEU A 118 5.13 7.08 5.72
CA LEU A 118 5.45 5.66 5.55
C LEU A 118 6.89 5.45 5.06
N VAL A 119 7.38 6.29 4.15
CA VAL A 119 8.78 6.28 3.70
C VAL A 119 9.70 6.53 4.89
N GLN A 120 9.40 7.52 5.74
CA GLN A 120 10.18 7.78 6.96
C GLN A 120 10.10 6.61 7.95
N ALA A 121 8.91 6.06 8.19
CA ALA A 121 8.67 4.90 9.06
C ALA A 121 9.43 3.64 8.61
N ASN A 122 9.74 3.53 7.31
CA ASN A 122 10.56 2.46 6.75
C ASN A 122 12.06 2.79 6.64
N GLY A 123 12.51 3.89 7.26
CA GLY A 123 13.90 4.33 7.21
C GLY A 123 14.32 4.83 5.82
N HIS A 124 13.44 5.54 5.13
CA HIS A 124 13.63 6.08 3.78
C HIS A 124 13.85 5.02 2.69
N ARG A 125 13.36 3.80 2.91
CA ARG A 125 13.42 2.69 1.95
C ARG A 125 12.03 2.29 1.47
N HIS A 126 11.96 1.77 0.25
CA HIS A 126 10.78 1.11 -0.28
C HIS A 126 11.20 0.16 -1.39
N GLU A 127 10.41 -0.87 -1.60
CA GLU A 127 10.54 -1.73 -2.77
C GLU A 127 9.90 -1.06 -3.99
N ARG A 128 10.50 -1.26 -5.17
CA ARG A 128 9.98 -0.77 -6.44
C ARG A 128 10.20 -1.81 -7.52
N TYR A 129 9.11 -2.20 -8.17
CA TYR A 129 9.12 -3.15 -9.28
C TYR A 129 8.74 -2.44 -10.56
N LEU A 130 9.45 -2.73 -11.66
CA LEU A 130 9.23 -2.10 -12.96
C LEU A 130 8.85 -3.14 -14.00
N TRP A 131 8.22 -2.66 -15.07
CA TRP A 131 7.95 -3.45 -16.26
C TRP A 131 9.22 -3.72 -17.04
N SER A 132 9.30 -4.89 -17.68
CA SER A 132 10.42 -5.28 -18.54
C SER A 132 10.24 -4.90 -20.02
N PHE A 133 9.15 -4.21 -20.40
CA PHE A 133 8.82 -3.89 -21.79
C PHE A 133 8.73 -2.39 -22.09
N SER A 134 8.78 -2.04 -23.38
CA SER A 134 8.86 -0.64 -23.85
C SER A 134 7.58 0.15 -23.57
N MET A 135 7.76 1.35 -23.01
CA MET A 135 6.67 2.25 -22.59
C MET A 135 6.38 3.39 -23.58
N GLY A 136 7.02 3.38 -24.76
CA GLY A 136 7.02 4.52 -25.71
C GLY A 136 5.62 4.95 -26.17
N GLN A 137 4.72 4.00 -26.44
CA GLN A 137 3.35 4.31 -26.88
C GLN A 137 2.50 4.91 -25.77
N HIS A 138 2.71 4.48 -24.52
CA HIS A 138 1.99 5.02 -23.36
C HIS A 138 2.38 6.48 -23.04
N ARG A 139 3.62 6.87 -23.34
CA ARG A 139 4.09 8.24 -23.09
C ARG A 139 3.31 9.27 -23.89
N GLN A 140 2.92 8.94 -25.11
CA GLN A 140 2.20 9.83 -26.02
C GLN A 140 0.71 9.93 -25.69
N ALA A 141 0.15 8.91 -25.04
CA ALA A 141 -1.28 8.82 -24.73
C ALA A 141 -1.68 9.40 -23.36
N MET A 142 -0.71 9.83 -22.55
CA MET A 142 -0.94 10.22 -21.14
C MET A 142 -0.33 11.58 -20.81
N PRO A 143 -1.01 12.40 -19.97
CA PRO A 143 -0.40 13.55 -19.32
C PRO A 143 0.89 13.15 -18.60
N ALA A 144 1.87 14.07 -18.56
CA ALA A 144 3.20 13.80 -18.02
C ALA A 144 3.15 13.22 -16.59
N ASP A 145 2.42 13.85 -15.69
CA ASP A 145 2.33 13.40 -14.30
C ASP A 145 1.66 12.03 -14.18
N HIS A 146 0.62 11.79 -14.97
CA HIS A 146 -0.05 10.49 -14.97
C HIS A 146 0.86 9.38 -15.51
N PHE A 147 1.69 9.67 -16.50
CA PHE A 147 2.73 8.75 -16.97
C PHE A 147 3.76 8.48 -15.88
N ARG A 148 4.30 9.52 -15.24
CA ARG A 148 5.29 9.40 -14.16
C ARG A 148 4.77 8.51 -13.01
N MET A 149 3.55 8.74 -12.55
CA MET A 149 2.96 7.94 -11.47
C MET A 149 2.60 6.53 -11.91
N SER A 150 1.81 6.39 -12.97
CA SER A 150 1.20 5.10 -13.33
C SER A 150 2.17 4.17 -14.05
N MET A 151 3.13 4.72 -14.79
CA MET A 151 4.05 3.95 -15.66
C MET A 151 5.45 3.86 -15.07
N LEU A 152 5.93 4.94 -14.45
CA LEU A 152 7.25 4.95 -13.82
C LEU A 152 7.17 4.64 -12.32
N GLY A 153 6.03 4.84 -11.65
CA GLY A 153 5.92 4.65 -10.20
C GLY A 153 6.57 5.79 -9.40
N GLU A 154 6.69 6.96 -10.01
CA GLU A 154 7.19 8.15 -9.32
C GLU A 154 6.12 8.74 -8.40
N PHE A 155 6.58 9.28 -7.28
CA PHE A 155 5.74 9.96 -6.28
C PHE A 155 6.31 11.32 -5.84
N LEU A 156 7.49 11.69 -6.34
CA LEU A 156 8.10 13.00 -6.15
C LEU A 156 8.07 13.77 -7.48
N SER A 157 7.78 15.07 -7.44
CA SER A 157 7.74 15.94 -8.61
C SER A 157 9.11 16.44 -8.99
#